data_AF-A0A6P8JWP4-F1
#
_entry.id   AF-A0A6P8JWP4-F1
#
_cell.length_a   1.000
_cell.length_b   1.000
_cell.length_c   1.000
_cell.angle_alpha   90.00
_cell.angle_beta   90.00
_cell.angle_gamma   90.00
#
_symmetry.space_group_name_H-M   'P 1'
#
loop_
_entity.id
_entity.type
_entity.pdbx_description
1 polymer ?
#
loop_
_entity_poly.entity_id
_entity_poly.type
_entity_poly.pdbx_seq_one_letter_code
_entity_poly.pdbx_strand_id
1 'polypeptide(L)'
;MSNSKLPICIVWDRSWKRYIDSIQILSGSVRGKPENENDGGNRILDIRRQPPEWCHNYMSTFRENTSSSMICAGDTKSNLCNADSSSPLGAMVVHKKIQRYVQIGIATMNQRCNMPSIYTDVLSHMDFILRAWRYYSKGHSSSESSSAKKSPTNKK
;
A
#
# COMPACT_ATOMS: atom_id res chain seq x y z
N MET A 1 -10.14 25.15 7.05
CA MET A 1 -9.41 23.88 7.27
C MET A 1 -9.17 23.25 5.90
N SER A 2 -7.91 23.11 5.51
CA SER A 2 -7.52 22.65 4.17
C SER A 2 -7.85 21.16 4.01
N ASN A 3 -8.58 20.81 2.95
CA ASN A 3 -8.89 19.43 2.57
C ASN A 3 -7.65 18.78 1.91
N SER A 4 -6.72 18.27 2.71
CA SER A 4 -5.54 17.54 2.20
C SER A 4 -5.80 16.03 2.04
N LYS A 5 -6.86 15.65 1.32
CA LYS A 5 -7.11 14.25 0.95
C LYS A 5 -6.54 13.98 -0.44
N LEU A 6 -5.29 13.54 -0.50
CA LEU A 6 -4.62 13.15 -1.74
C LEU A 6 -4.53 11.62 -1.83
N PRO A 7 -4.90 10.99 -2.96
CA PRO A 7 -4.71 9.56 -3.14
C PRO A 7 -3.21 9.24 -3.25
N ILE A 8 -2.84 8.06 -2.77
CA ILE A 8 -1.51 7.49 -3.01
C ILE A 8 -1.40 6.99 -4.46
N CYS A 9 -0.21 7.12 -5.05
CA CYS A 9 0.02 6.58 -6.39
C CYS A 9 0.27 5.07 -6.34
N ILE A 10 -0.15 4.36 -7.39
CA ILE A 10 0.13 2.93 -7.57
C ILE A 10 0.80 2.77 -8.94
N VAL A 11 1.93 2.05 -8.97
CA VAL A 11 2.60 1.71 -10.23
C VAL A 11 1.85 0.55 -10.85
N TRP A 12 1.25 0.73 -12.04
CA TRP A 12 0.51 -0.35 -12.70
C TRP A 12 1.32 -1.13 -13.73
N ASP A 13 2.45 -0.59 -14.19
CA ASP A 13 3.22 -1.18 -15.29
C ASP A 13 4.21 -2.20 -14.72
N ARG A 14 3.99 -3.49 -15.03
CA ARG A 14 4.84 -4.59 -14.55
C ARG A 14 6.28 -4.52 -15.05
N SER A 15 6.56 -3.75 -16.11
CA SER A 15 7.94 -3.50 -16.55
C SER A 15 8.80 -2.85 -15.45
N TRP A 16 8.16 -2.18 -14.47
CA TRP A 16 8.82 -1.56 -13.33
C TRP A 16 9.22 -2.54 -12.23
N LYS A 17 8.84 -3.83 -12.29
CA LYS A 17 9.04 -4.77 -11.18
C LYS A 17 10.50 -4.84 -10.73
N ARG A 18 11.45 -4.97 -11.67
CA ARG A 18 12.89 -4.99 -11.35
C ARG A 18 13.35 -3.73 -10.63
N TYR A 19 12.86 -2.56 -11.06
CA TYR A 19 13.20 -1.29 -10.40
C TYR A 19 12.57 -1.21 -9.01
N ILE A 20 11.29 -1.53 -8.86
CA ILE A 20 10.60 -1.50 -7.56
C ILE A 20 11.23 -2.46 -6.55
N ASP A 21 11.62 -3.65 -6.98
CA ASP A 21 12.29 -4.65 -6.13
C ASP A 21 13.69 -4.22 -5.70
N SER A 22 14.35 -3.36 -6.47
CA SER A 22 15.67 -2.84 -6.14
C SER A 22 15.65 -1.78 -5.02
N ILE A 23 14.49 -1.20 -4.70
CA ILE A 23 14.35 -0.14 -3.69
C ILE A 23 14.53 -0.75 -2.30
N GLN A 24 15.67 -0.47 -1.66
CA GLN A 24 16.01 -1.01 -0.34
C GLN A 24 15.36 -0.27 0.83
N ILE A 25 15.23 1.06 0.71
CA ILE A 25 14.64 1.92 1.74
C ILE A 25 13.21 2.23 1.31
N LEU A 26 12.27 1.78 2.11
CA LEU A 26 10.84 2.02 1.97
C LEU A 26 10.39 2.90 3.14
N SER A 27 9.20 3.48 3.08
CA SER A 27 8.61 4.23 4.18
C SER A 27 7.27 3.62 4.56
N GLY A 28 7.07 3.37 5.85
CA GLY A 28 5.88 2.69 6.35
C GLY A 28 5.41 3.26 7.68
N SER A 29 4.13 3.08 7.97
CA SER A 29 3.58 3.36 9.29
C SER A 29 4.20 2.40 10.31
N VAL A 30 4.56 2.92 11.47
CA VAL A 30 5.08 2.16 12.61
C VAL A 30 4.43 2.68 13.88
N ARG A 31 4.29 1.82 14.88
CA ARG A 31 3.82 2.24 16.20
C ARG A 31 4.97 2.21 17.20
N GLY A 32 5.35 3.39 17.67
CA GLY A 32 6.29 3.56 18.78
C GLY A 32 5.58 3.70 20.13
N LYS A 33 6.36 3.93 21.17
CA LYS A 33 5.81 4.40 22.44
C LYS A 33 5.24 5.80 22.27
N PRO A 34 4.06 6.09 22.81
CA PRO A 34 3.52 7.45 22.80
C PRO A 34 4.40 8.36 23.67
N GLU A 35 4.67 9.57 23.21
CA GLU A 35 5.45 10.56 23.97
C GLU A 35 4.64 11.20 25.10
N ASN A 36 3.31 11.24 24.96
CA ASN A 36 2.37 11.77 25.94
C ASN A 36 0.98 11.12 25.76
N GLU A 37 0.03 11.43 26.64
CA GLU A 37 -1.33 10.83 26.62
C GLU A 37 -2.14 11.13 25.35
N ASN A 38 -1.77 12.16 24.61
CA ASN A 38 -2.44 12.57 23.36
C ASN A 38 -1.75 12.03 22.10
N ASP A 39 -0.59 11.39 22.24
CA ASP A 39 0.15 10.79 21.14
C ASP A 39 -0.29 9.34 20.97
N GLY A 40 -0.79 8.98 19.79
CA GLY A 40 -1.12 7.59 19.45
C GLY A 40 0.12 6.72 19.19
N GLY A 41 1.32 7.32 19.18
CA GLY A 41 2.59 6.65 18.91
C GLY A 41 2.78 6.26 17.44
N ASN A 42 1.85 6.61 16.56
CA ASN A 42 1.93 6.29 15.13
C ASN A 42 2.84 7.27 14.39
N ARG A 43 3.80 6.74 13.64
CA ARG A 43 4.82 7.50 12.92
C ARG A 43 5.03 6.89 11.54
N ILE A 44 5.48 7.68 10.57
CA ILE A 44 6.01 7.15 9.30
C ILE A 44 7.52 7.19 9.39
N LEU A 45 8.16 6.05 9.18
CA LEU A 45 9.62 5.96 9.21
C LEU A 45 10.13 5.16 8.02
N ASP A 46 11.41 5.35 7.76
CA ASP A 46 12.14 4.53 6.80
C ASP A 46 12.34 3.12 7.36
N ILE A 47 11.89 2.14 6.60
CA ILE A 47 12.03 0.72 6.86
C ILE A 47 12.83 0.06 5.73
N ARG A 48 13.69 -0.88 6.08
CA ARG A 48 14.52 -1.59 5.09
C ARG A 48 13.82 -2.83 4.61
N ARG A 49 13.90 -3.11 3.31
CA ARG A 49 13.62 -4.46 2.79
C ARG A 49 14.57 -5.45 3.45
N GLN A 50 14.06 -6.64 3.73
CA GLN A 50 14.81 -7.75 4.28
C GLN A 50 14.70 -8.96 3.34
N PRO A 51 15.68 -9.86 3.37
CA PRO A 51 15.55 -11.14 2.67
C PRO A 51 14.31 -11.90 3.17
N PRO A 52 13.57 -12.62 2.29
CA PRO A 52 12.35 -13.34 2.65
C PRO A 52 12.52 -14.27 3.86
N GLU A 53 13.71 -14.86 4.02
CA GLU A 53 14.07 -15.74 5.13
C GLU A 53 13.97 -15.10 6.52
N TRP A 54 14.07 -13.78 6.63
CA TRP A 54 13.85 -13.09 7.90
C TRP A 54 12.38 -13.10 8.33
N CYS A 55 11.47 -13.24 7.37
CA CYS A 55 10.03 -13.39 7.61
C CYS A 55 9.56 -14.86 7.58
N HIS A 56 10.33 -15.79 7.00
CA HIS A 56 9.94 -17.20 6.82
C HIS A 56 9.66 -17.97 8.12
N ASN A 57 10.28 -17.59 9.24
CA ASN A 57 10.09 -18.31 10.51
C ASN A 57 8.68 -18.18 11.10
N TYR A 58 7.83 -17.30 10.55
CA TYR A 58 6.51 -16.98 11.13
C TYR A 58 5.32 -17.50 10.32
N MET A 59 5.52 -17.94 9.08
CA MET A 59 4.44 -18.54 8.27
C MET A 59 4.97 -19.77 7.54
N SER A 60 4.57 -20.96 8.00
CA SER A 60 4.77 -22.23 7.29
C SER A 60 4.21 -22.19 5.86
N THR A 61 3.22 -21.34 5.59
CA THR A 61 2.62 -21.08 4.27
C THR A 61 3.50 -20.27 3.31
N PHE A 62 4.56 -19.61 3.79
CA PHE A 62 5.47 -18.84 2.92
C PHE A 62 6.40 -19.76 2.10
N ARG A 63 6.47 -21.05 2.45
CA ARG A 63 7.46 -22.00 1.90
C ARG A 63 7.20 -22.48 0.48
N GLU A 64 6.00 -22.27 -0.07
CA GLU A 64 5.67 -22.77 -1.41
C GLU A 64 5.20 -21.61 -2.30
N ASN A 65 6.06 -21.15 -3.21
CA ASN A 65 5.76 -20.23 -4.33
C ASN A 65 5.27 -18.79 -4.01
N THR A 66 5.49 -18.28 -2.81
CA THR A 66 4.93 -16.96 -2.39
C THR A 66 5.98 -15.81 -2.34
N SER A 67 7.25 -16.06 -2.68
CA SER A 67 8.30 -15.03 -2.52
C SER A 67 8.18 -13.83 -3.46
N SER A 68 7.49 -13.96 -4.60
CA SER A 68 7.35 -12.86 -5.57
C SER A 68 6.14 -11.95 -5.32
N SER A 69 5.22 -12.38 -4.45
CA SER A 69 3.98 -11.66 -4.16
C SER A 69 3.94 -11.03 -2.76
N MET A 70 5.03 -11.20 -2.01
CA MET A 70 5.19 -10.67 -0.67
C MET A 70 6.54 -9.96 -0.53
N ILE A 71 6.62 -9.05 0.43
CA ILE A 71 7.79 -8.25 0.78
C ILE A 71 8.04 -8.44 2.27
N CYS A 72 9.28 -8.76 2.62
CA CYS A 72 9.74 -8.71 4.01
C CYS A 72 10.41 -7.36 4.24
N ALA A 73 9.99 -6.59 5.24
CA ALA A 73 10.58 -5.30 5.55
C ALA A 73 10.48 -4.92 7.03
N GLY A 74 11.49 -4.24 7.54
CA GLY A 74 11.58 -3.83 8.95
C GLY A 74 12.99 -4.04 9.49
N ASP A 75 13.14 -3.80 10.80
CA ASP A 75 14.40 -3.99 11.51
C ASP A 75 14.15 -4.69 12.85
N THR A 76 15.15 -5.43 13.30
CA THR A 76 15.17 -6.09 14.61
C THR A 76 15.69 -5.19 15.72
N LYS A 77 16.31 -4.05 15.38
CA LYS A 77 16.96 -3.15 16.33
C LYS A 77 16.14 -1.93 16.73
N SER A 78 15.02 -1.67 16.05
CA SER A 78 14.13 -0.57 16.42
C SER A 78 13.15 -1.05 17.49
N ASN A 79 12.97 -0.28 18.58
CA ASN A 79 11.91 -0.52 19.59
C ASN A 79 10.50 -0.20 19.05
N LEU A 80 10.33 -0.37 17.74
CA LEU A 80 9.16 0.03 17.00
C LEU A 80 8.36 -1.22 16.68
N CYS A 81 7.06 -1.11 16.87
CA CYS A 81 6.12 -2.11 16.48
C CYS A 81 5.73 -1.90 15.02
N ASN A 82 5.39 -3.01 14.38
CA ASN A 82 5.00 -3.03 12.99
C ASN A 82 3.74 -2.21 12.74
N ALA A 83 3.58 -1.82 11.47
CA ALA A 83 2.40 -1.15 10.97
C ALA A 83 1.13 -1.92 11.34
N ASP A 84 0.02 -1.19 11.57
CA ASP A 84 -1.29 -1.83 11.64
C ASP A 84 -1.56 -2.61 10.35
N SER A 85 -2.25 -3.74 10.45
CA SER A 85 -2.72 -4.47 9.26
C SER A 85 -3.41 -3.50 8.28
N SER A 86 -3.19 -3.73 6.99
CA SER A 86 -3.63 -2.86 5.88
C SER A 86 -2.93 -1.50 5.76
N SER A 87 -1.94 -1.18 6.61
CA SER A 87 -1.15 0.03 6.46
C SER A 87 -0.32 0.00 5.16
N PRO A 88 -0.22 1.13 4.45
CA PRO A 88 0.59 1.22 3.24
C PRO A 88 2.09 1.19 3.57
N LEU A 89 2.83 0.47 2.74
CA LEU A 89 4.27 0.56 2.61
C LEU A 89 4.56 1.27 1.29
N GLY A 90 5.36 2.33 1.30
CA GLY A 90 5.59 3.14 0.10
C GLY A 90 7.05 3.47 -0.13
N ALA A 91 7.29 4.18 -1.23
CA ALA A 91 8.60 4.74 -1.57
C ALA A 91 8.43 5.95 -2.49
N MET A 92 9.41 6.85 -2.46
CA MET A 92 9.52 7.91 -3.46
C MET A 92 10.12 7.33 -4.75
N VAL A 93 9.43 7.53 -5.88
CA VAL A 93 9.92 7.14 -7.20
C VAL A 93 9.89 8.32 -8.15
N VAL A 94 10.80 8.35 -9.12
CA VAL A 94 10.82 9.37 -10.17
C VAL A 94 10.05 8.83 -11.38
N HIS A 95 8.94 9.47 -11.72
CA HIS A 95 8.18 9.19 -12.94
C HIS A 95 8.08 10.47 -13.77
N LYS A 96 8.58 10.43 -15.02
CA LYS A 96 8.60 11.60 -15.94
C LYS A 96 9.19 12.86 -15.29
N LYS A 97 10.35 12.71 -14.63
CA LYS A 97 11.06 13.78 -13.88
C LYS A 97 10.31 14.33 -12.66
N ILE A 98 9.21 13.72 -12.25
CA ILE A 98 8.43 14.13 -11.08
C ILE A 98 8.55 13.06 -10.00
N GLN A 99 8.87 13.47 -8.78
CA GLN A 99 8.86 12.60 -7.62
C GLN A 99 7.42 12.29 -7.20
N ARG A 100 7.10 11.00 -7.02
CA ARG A 100 5.80 10.50 -6.59
C ARG A 100 5.97 9.51 -5.46
N TYR A 101 5.19 9.66 -4.40
CA TYR A 101 5.08 8.63 -3.38
C TYR A 101 4.14 7.53 -3.89
N VAL A 102 4.68 6.33 -4.06
CA VAL A 102 3.93 5.17 -4.56
C VAL A 102 3.76 4.13 -3.48
N GLN A 103 2.64 3.43 -3.53
CA GLN A 103 2.38 2.28 -2.68
C GLN A 103 3.10 1.05 -3.25
N ILE A 104 4.02 0.51 -2.46
CA ILE A 104 4.83 -0.67 -2.77
C ILE A 104 4.21 -1.92 -2.15
N GLY A 105 3.68 -1.80 -0.92
CA GLY A 105 3.13 -2.92 -0.20
C GLY A 105 1.94 -2.58 0.69
N ILE A 106 1.29 -3.62 1.20
CA ILE A 106 0.20 -3.55 2.19
C ILE A 106 0.53 -4.48 3.34
N ALA A 107 0.56 -3.98 4.58
CA ALA A 107 0.86 -4.81 5.74
C ALA A 107 -0.19 -5.92 5.90
N THR A 108 0.22 -7.19 6.03
CA THR A 108 -0.72 -8.32 6.14
C THR A 108 -1.11 -8.59 7.59
N MET A 109 -0.14 -8.87 8.45
CA MET A 109 -0.33 -9.15 9.87
C MET A 109 0.81 -8.56 10.69
N ASN A 110 0.48 -8.29 11.95
CA ASN A 110 1.38 -7.65 12.90
C ASN A 110 2.34 -8.73 13.42
N GLN A 111 3.55 -8.79 12.88
CA GLN A 111 4.61 -9.50 13.58
C GLN A 111 4.93 -8.77 14.88
N ARG A 112 5.50 -9.48 15.86
CA ARG A 112 5.94 -8.91 17.14
C ARG A 112 6.82 -7.67 16.88
N CYS A 113 6.82 -6.71 17.80
CA CYS A 113 7.72 -5.57 17.72
C CYS A 113 9.17 -6.06 17.62
N ASN A 114 10.03 -5.27 16.98
CA ASN A 114 11.43 -5.62 16.75
C ASN A 114 11.60 -6.85 15.83
N MET A 115 10.66 -7.09 14.92
CA MET A 115 10.76 -8.11 13.88
C MET A 115 10.29 -7.53 12.53
N PRO A 116 10.91 -7.92 11.40
CA PRO A 116 10.44 -7.52 10.08
C PRO A 116 9.01 -8.00 9.81
N SER A 117 8.19 -7.16 9.20
CA SER A 117 6.83 -7.50 8.83
C SER A 117 6.73 -8.04 7.41
N ILE A 118 5.67 -8.83 7.18
CA ILE A 118 5.26 -9.27 5.85
C ILE A 118 4.28 -8.25 5.27
N TYR A 119 4.52 -7.88 4.03
CA TYR A 119 3.66 -7.01 3.24
C TYR A 119 3.27 -7.73 1.95
N THR A 120 2.03 -7.58 1.50
CA THR A 120 1.61 -7.95 0.14
C THR A 120 2.30 -7.02 -0.85
N ASP A 121 2.97 -7.55 -1.88
CA ASP A 121 3.51 -6.76 -2.99
C ASP A 121 2.35 -6.24 -3.85
N VAL A 122 2.18 -4.92 -3.94
CA VAL A 122 1.08 -4.31 -4.69
C VAL A 122 1.23 -4.53 -6.19
N LEU A 123 2.46 -4.43 -6.72
CA LEU A 123 2.71 -4.54 -8.15
C LEU A 123 2.53 -5.98 -8.65
N SER A 124 2.85 -6.98 -7.83
CA SER A 124 2.60 -8.39 -8.17
C SER A 124 1.11 -8.71 -8.31
N HIS A 125 0.23 -7.94 -7.65
CA HIS A 125 -1.23 -8.13 -7.67
C HIS A 125 -1.95 -7.18 -8.64
N MET A 126 -1.21 -6.45 -9.49
CA MET A 126 -1.79 -5.41 -10.33
C MET A 126 -2.87 -5.90 -11.30
N ASP A 127 -2.72 -7.12 -11.84
CA ASP A 127 -3.73 -7.70 -12.72
C ASP A 127 -5.07 -7.87 -12.00
N PHE A 128 -5.05 -8.27 -10.73
CA PHE A 128 -6.25 -8.35 -9.89
C PHE A 128 -6.82 -6.97 -9.63
N ILE A 129 -5.98 -6.01 -9.22
CA ILE A 129 -6.40 -4.63 -8.92
C ILE A 129 -7.09 -4.00 -10.13
N LEU A 130 -6.50 -4.10 -11.32
CA LEU A 130 -7.06 -3.57 -12.56
C LEU A 130 -8.37 -4.28 -12.96
N ARG A 131 -8.47 -5.60 -12.76
CA ARG A 131 -9.72 -6.34 -13.00
C ARG A 131 -10.83 -5.87 -12.07
N ALA A 132 -10.56 -5.79 -10.77
CA ALA A 132 -11.52 -5.33 -9.76
C ALA A 132 -11.96 -3.90 -10.05
N TRP A 133 -11.02 -2.99 -10.28
CA TRP A 133 -11.31 -1.59 -10.62
C TRP A 133 -12.23 -1.50 -11.84
N ARG A 134 -11.90 -2.17 -12.95
CA ARG A 134 -12.73 -2.18 -14.16
C ARG A 134 -14.12 -2.76 -13.93
N TYR A 135 -14.25 -3.80 -13.11
CA TYR A 135 -15.53 -4.42 -12.81
C TYR A 135 -16.45 -3.45 -12.06
N TYR A 136 -15.96 -2.84 -10.98
CA TYR A 136 -16.76 -1.93 -10.15
C TYR A 136 -16.96 -0.55 -10.78
N SER A 137 -16.03 -0.07 -11.62
CA SER A 137 -16.23 1.19 -12.35
C SER A 137 -17.34 1.12 -13.39
N LYS A 138 -17.61 -0.05 -14.00
CA LYS A 138 -18.71 -0.22 -14.96
C LYS A 138 -20.10 -0.08 -14.33
N GLY A 139 -20.24 -0.46 -13.05
CA GLY A 139 -21.50 -0.31 -12.31
C GLY A 139 -21.86 1.14 -11.97
N HIS A 140 -20.87 2.05 -11.90
CA HIS A 140 -21.12 3.49 -11.68
C HIS A 140 -21.56 4.22 -12.96
N SER A 141 -21.14 3.76 -14.14
CA SER A 141 -21.53 4.40 -15.42
C SER A 141 -22.98 4.12 -15.84
N SER A 142 -23.63 3.09 -15.30
CA SER A 142 -25.03 2.74 -15.63
C SER A 142 -26.07 3.41 -14.74
N SER A 143 -25.68 3.97 -13.60
CA SER A 143 -26.61 4.64 -12.66
C SER A 143 -26.70 6.17 -12.87
N GLU A 144 -25.75 6.80 -13.57
CA GLU A 144 -25.82 8.23 -13.88
C GLU A 144 -26.61 8.54 -15.17
N SER A 145 -26.80 7.57 -16.07
CA SER A 145 -27.56 7.77 -17.31
C SER A 145 -29.09 7.73 -17.15
N SER A 146 -29.63 7.39 -15.98
CA SER A 146 -31.08 7.34 -15.75
C SER A 146 -31.68 8.61 -15.11
N SER A 147 -30.86 9.58 -14.70
CA SER A 147 -31.37 10.77 -13.98
C SER A 147 -31.44 12.05 -14.82
N ALA A 148 -31.11 12.01 -16.11
CA ALA A 148 -31.14 13.17 -17.01
C ALA A 148 -32.08 12.97 -18.23
N LYS A 149 -33.38 12.88 -17.99
CA LYS A 149 -34.51 13.04 -18.95
C LYS A 149 -35.78 13.10 -18.09
N LYS A 150 -36.61 14.14 -18.01
CA LYS A 150 -36.95 15.30 -18.85
C LYS A 150 -37.48 16.41 -17.92
N SER A 151 -37.14 17.68 -18.18
CA SER A 151 -37.96 18.82 -17.72
C SER A 151 -38.90 19.20 -18.87
N PRO A 152 -40.23 19.22 -18.70
CA PRO A 152 -41.12 19.72 -19.74
C PRO A 152 -41.02 21.25 -19.80
N THR A 153 -40.61 21.76 -20.95
CA THR A 153 -40.73 23.17 -21.32
C THR A 153 -42.19 23.41 -21.69
N ASN A 154 -42.92 24.17 -20.88
CA ASN A 154 -44.24 24.66 -21.28
C ASN A 154 -44.08 26.00 -22.02
N LYS A 155 -44.28 25.95 -23.34
CA LYS A 155 -44.63 27.10 -24.18
C LYS A 155 -46.06 26.88 -24.68
N LYS A 156 -47.03 27.62 -24.14
CA LYS A 156 -47.86 28.59 -24.86
C LYS A 156 -48.89 29.18 -23.91
#